data_AF-A0A401KRA4-F1
#
_entry.id   AF-A0A401KRA4-F1
#
_cell.length_a   1.000
_cell.length_b   1.000
_cell.length_c   1.000
_cell.angle_alpha   90.00
_cell.angle_beta   90.00
_cell.angle_gamma   90.00
#
_symmetry.space_group_name_H-M   'P 1'
#
loop_
_entity.id
_entity.type
_entity.pdbx_description
1 polymer ?
#
loop_
_entity_poly.entity_id
_entity_poly.type
_entity_poly.pdbx_seq_one_letter_code
_entity_poly.pdbx_strand_id
1 'polypeptide(L)'
;MDAKTSASCDPTVIMTHLRELSSQATTIVKALKYGRVQLGHEEYKSLEAASLDLNKTVATVTEEVKSLGRRRKDAIVAEGQKLLSQAEYVRSDMIKTNELKNRVIFIRNMQLFFNPPEESKLDSPPVQKRKKLTRERCEIIRRLPPSATIIWAAAFPPSAWDSNIMSKSLFDYLIEFLTPENDEKQLRYPASLYEILTTLAAEQPLQNSIEFEAFLARSDHITPRAEQQSHVTGVNEAAQEVIEMAFLVPGSKLDRLLDLHSLSANRHSIILTIPIEDRVATVVISIPRDDAIRFGHQFSLPLKNLDDEGGRNTINRCMDELSKTSAINLVSSFATSCDIGT
;
A
#
# COMPACT_ATOMS: atom_id res chain seq x y z
N MET A 1 4.82 1.11 -35.79
CA MET A 1 5.86 1.40 -34.78
C MET A 1 5.60 2.80 -34.30
N ASP A 2 4.70 2.96 -33.34
CA ASP A 2 4.34 4.28 -32.80
C ASP A 2 5.01 4.41 -31.44
N ALA A 3 6.15 5.10 -31.44
CA ALA A 3 6.83 5.52 -30.23
C ALA A 3 5.96 6.59 -29.56
N LYS A 4 5.13 6.17 -28.60
CA LYS A 4 4.45 7.10 -27.69
C LYS A 4 5.51 7.81 -26.86
N THR A 5 5.75 9.07 -27.22
CA THR A 5 6.59 10.01 -26.50
C THR A 5 5.92 10.33 -25.16
N SER A 6 6.27 9.63 -24.08
CA SER A 6 6.02 10.12 -22.72
C SER A 6 7.10 11.12 -22.37
N ALA A 7 7.00 12.33 -22.94
CA ALA A 7 7.76 13.46 -22.43
C ALA A 7 7.12 13.85 -21.09
N SER A 8 7.78 13.49 -19.98
CA SER A 8 7.58 14.18 -18.71
C SER A 8 7.86 15.66 -18.95
N CYS A 9 6.80 16.43 -19.23
CA CYS A 9 6.91 17.84 -19.54
C CYS A 9 7.02 18.61 -18.23
N ASP A 10 8.17 19.24 -17.99
CA ASP A 10 8.44 20.07 -16.83
C ASP A 10 7.28 21.07 -16.60
N PRO A 11 6.68 21.14 -15.39
CA PRO A 11 5.61 22.08 -15.09
C PRO A 11 5.93 23.53 -15.46
N THR A 12 7.21 23.94 -15.38
CA THR A 12 7.65 25.28 -15.77
C THR A 12 7.61 25.50 -17.28
N VAL A 13 7.88 24.47 -18.07
CA VAL A 13 7.76 24.49 -19.54
C VAL A 13 6.28 24.61 -19.93
N ILE A 14 5.40 23.80 -19.31
CA ILE A 14 3.95 23.88 -19.56
C ILE A 14 3.41 25.28 -19.25
N MET A 15 3.77 25.84 -18.09
CA MET A 15 3.37 27.19 -17.71
C MET A 15 3.89 28.25 -18.69
N THR A 16 5.12 28.10 -19.17
CA THR A 16 5.72 29.03 -20.14
C THR A 16 4.97 28.99 -21.47
N HIS A 17 4.67 27.79 -21.98
CA HIS A 17 3.90 27.64 -23.22
C HIS A 17 2.48 28.20 -23.10
N LEU A 18 1.79 28.01 -21.97
CA LEU A 18 0.46 28.58 -21.76
C LEU A 18 0.49 30.12 -21.73
N ARG A 19 1.53 30.72 -21.12
CA ARG A 19 1.71 32.17 -21.13
C ARG A 19 2.00 32.70 -22.54
N GLU A 20 2.86 32.01 -23.28
CA GLU A 20 3.20 32.38 -24.66
C GLU A 20 1.96 32.31 -25.58
N LEU A 21 1.18 31.22 -25.49
CA LEU A 21 -0.06 31.07 -26.23
C LEU A 21 -1.05 32.21 -25.91
N SER A 22 -1.18 32.59 -24.64
CA SER A 22 -2.02 33.71 -24.21
C SER A 22 -1.54 35.06 -24.78
N SER A 23 -0.22 35.27 -24.81
CA SER A 23 0.40 36.45 -25.43
C SER A 23 0.14 36.51 -26.94
N GLN A 24 0.30 35.39 -27.63
CA GLN A 24 0.02 35.26 -29.07
C GLN A 24 -1.45 35.52 -29.39
N ALA A 25 -2.37 34.89 -28.64
CA ALA A 25 -3.80 35.13 -28.79
C ALA A 25 -4.16 36.61 -28.59
N THR A 26 -3.56 37.26 -27.59
CA THR A 26 -3.74 38.71 -27.34
C THR A 26 -3.22 39.55 -28.51
N THR A 27 -2.12 39.16 -29.13
CA THR A 27 -1.55 39.84 -30.30
C THR A 27 -2.45 39.70 -31.54
N ILE A 28 -2.99 38.50 -31.79
CA ILE A 28 -3.96 38.25 -32.85
C ILE A 28 -5.21 39.11 -32.64
N VAL A 29 -5.77 39.15 -31.42
CA VAL A 29 -6.93 39.99 -31.10
C VAL A 29 -6.66 41.47 -31.39
N LYS A 30 -5.47 41.98 -31.06
CA LYS A 30 -5.08 43.36 -31.40
C LYS A 30 -5.01 43.57 -32.92
N ALA A 31 -4.39 42.65 -33.67
CA ALA A 31 -4.29 42.75 -35.13
C ALA A 31 -5.67 42.79 -35.80
N LEU A 32 -6.61 41.96 -35.33
CA LEU A 32 -7.99 41.93 -35.80
C LEU A 32 -8.76 43.21 -35.44
N LYS A 33 -8.64 43.69 -34.19
CA LYS A 33 -9.35 44.90 -33.73
C LYS A 33 -8.91 46.17 -34.45
N TYR A 34 -7.62 46.32 -34.73
CA TYR A 34 -7.09 47.54 -35.34
C TYR A 34 -7.05 47.49 -36.87
N GLY A 35 -7.77 46.53 -37.49
CA GLY A 35 -7.97 46.46 -38.94
C GLY A 35 -6.70 46.27 -39.74
N ARG A 36 -5.63 45.72 -39.14
CA ARG A 36 -4.34 45.51 -39.82
C ARG A 36 -4.33 44.29 -40.74
N VAL A 37 -5.44 43.56 -40.82
CA VAL A 37 -5.57 42.33 -41.59
C VAL A 37 -6.74 42.50 -42.55
N GLN A 38 -6.47 42.48 -43.86
CA GLN A 38 -7.50 42.38 -44.89
C GLN A 38 -7.65 40.88 -45.23
N LEU A 39 -8.79 40.30 -44.87
CA LEU A 39 -9.10 38.89 -45.14
C LEU A 39 -10.28 38.81 -46.11
N GLY A 40 -10.24 37.84 -47.02
CA GLY A 40 -11.38 37.45 -47.83
C GLY A 40 -12.44 36.69 -47.02
N HIS A 41 -13.65 36.51 -47.59
CA HIS A 41 -14.77 35.85 -46.90
C HIS A 41 -14.45 34.41 -46.44
N GLU A 42 -13.76 33.62 -47.27
CA GLU A 42 -13.37 32.25 -46.94
C GLU A 42 -12.25 32.19 -45.90
N GLU A 43 -11.35 33.18 -45.88
CA GLU A 43 -10.31 33.32 -44.86
C GLU A 43 -10.94 33.71 -43.51
N TYR A 44 -11.98 34.55 -43.51
CA TYR A 44 -12.76 34.85 -42.31
C TYR A 44 -13.46 33.62 -41.74
N LYS A 45 -14.10 32.79 -42.59
CA LYS A 45 -14.70 31.51 -42.14
C LYS A 45 -13.67 30.56 -41.56
N SER A 46 -12.50 30.46 -42.19
CA SER A 46 -11.40 29.61 -41.72
C SER A 46 -10.85 30.11 -40.37
N LEU A 47 -10.73 31.42 -40.20
CA LEU A 47 -10.33 32.04 -38.94
C LEU A 47 -11.38 31.81 -37.84
N GLU A 48 -12.66 31.93 -38.16
CA GLU A 48 -13.76 31.63 -37.25
C GLU A 48 -13.71 30.16 -36.79
N ALA A 49 -13.59 29.22 -37.72
CA ALA A 49 -13.45 27.79 -37.41
C ALA A 49 -12.23 27.49 -36.52
N ALA A 50 -11.07 28.06 -36.84
CA ALA A 50 -9.85 27.91 -36.03
C ALA A 50 -10.02 28.48 -34.63
N SER A 51 -10.73 29.61 -34.48
CA SER A 51 -11.01 30.21 -33.17
C SER A 51 -11.93 29.34 -32.30
N LEU A 52 -12.93 28.68 -32.91
CA LEU A 52 -13.82 27.74 -32.23
C LEU A 52 -13.06 26.49 -31.76
N ASP A 53 -12.17 25.94 -32.59
CA ASP A 53 -11.36 24.78 -32.24
C ASP A 53 -10.35 25.10 -31.12
N LEU A 54 -9.71 26.27 -31.18
CA LEU A 54 -8.85 26.75 -30.10
C LEU A 54 -9.63 26.89 -28.78
N ASN A 55 -10.83 27.48 -28.82
CA ASN A 55 -11.66 27.63 -27.62
C ASN A 55 -12.05 26.27 -27.01
N LYS A 56 -12.41 25.30 -27.86
CA LYS A 56 -12.69 23.92 -27.42
C LYS A 56 -11.48 23.29 -26.73
N THR A 57 -10.29 23.43 -27.32
CA THR A 57 -9.04 22.91 -26.76
C THR A 57 -8.71 23.57 -25.42
N VAL A 58 -8.84 24.90 -25.32
CA VAL A 58 -8.64 25.66 -24.07
C VAL A 58 -9.63 25.21 -22.98
N ALA A 59 -10.88 24.93 -23.34
CA ALA A 59 -11.87 24.41 -22.40
C ALA A 59 -11.46 23.03 -21.85
N THR A 60 -10.96 22.12 -22.71
CA THR A 60 -10.42 20.83 -22.29
C THR A 60 -9.22 20.98 -21.35
N VAL A 61 -8.24 21.83 -21.69
CA VAL A 61 -7.08 22.11 -20.83
C VAL A 61 -7.53 22.65 -19.47
N THR A 62 -8.50 23.57 -19.47
CA THR A 62 -9.03 24.17 -18.24
C THR A 62 -9.69 23.12 -17.34
N GLU A 63 -10.48 22.20 -17.90
CA GLU A 63 -11.10 21.14 -17.13
C GLU A 63 -10.06 20.17 -16.58
N GLU A 64 -9.02 19.82 -17.35
CA GLU A 64 -7.94 18.97 -16.85
C GLU A 64 -7.13 19.61 -15.73
N VAL A 65 -6.79 20.90 -15.85
CA VAL A 65 -6.10 21.63 -14.76
C VAL A 65 -6.96 21.64 -13.48
N LYS A 66 -8.27 21.85 -13.62
CA LYS A 66 -9.20 21.77 -12.47
C LYS A 66 -9.29 20.35 -11.92
N SER A 67 -9.36 19.34 -12.79
CA SER A 67 -9.43 17.92 -12.40
C SER A 67 -8.18 17.52 -11.61
N LEU A 68 -6.99 17.95 -12.08
CA LEU A 68 -5.71 17.74 -11.43
C LEU A 68 -5.64 18.47 -10.09
N GLY A 69 -6.02 19.75 -10.04
CA GLY A 69 -6.04 20.51 -8.79
C GLY A 69 -6.98 19.91 -7.73
N ARG A 70 -8.10 19.31 -8.13
CA ARG A 70 -9.00 18.60 -7.20
C ARG A 70 -8.39 17.29 -6.68
N ARG A 71 -7.64 16.56 -7.53
CA ARG A 71 -7.05 15.26 -7.20
C ARG A 71 -5.72 15.37 -6.44
N ARG A 72 -4.93 16.42 -6.70
CA ARG A 72 -3.56 16.61 -6.20
C ARG A 72 -3.49 17.72 -5.16
N LYS A 73 -4.31 17.61 -4.10
CA LYS A 73 -4.16 18.48 -2.93
C LYS A 73 -2.81 18.21 -2.28
N ASP A 74 -2.19 19.23 -1.68
CA ASP A 74 -0.84 19.12 -1.09
C ASP A 74 -0.70 17.94 -0.12
N ALA A 75 -1.72 17.68 0.71
CA ALA A 75 -1.74 16.53 1.61
C ALA A 75 -1.70 15.17 0.86
N ILE A 76 -2.44 15.04 -0.23
CA ILE A 76 -2.47 13.83 -1.06
C ILE A 76 -1.13 13.66 -1.77
N VAL A 77 -0.55 14.75 -2.29
CA VAL A 77 0.76 14.70 -2.95
C VAL A 77 1.86 14.31 -1.97
N ALA A 78 1.90 14.92 -0.79
CA ALA A 78 2.89 14.60 0.24
C ALA A 78 2.78 13.15 0.72
N GLU A 79 1.56 12.67 0.99
CA GLU A 79 1.32 11.28 1.39
C GLU A 79 1.63 10.29 0.25
N GLY A 80 1.23 10.62 -0.98
CA GLY A 80 1.52 9.84 -2.17
C GLY A 80 3.01 9.70 -2.43
N GLN A 81 3.77 10.80 -2.35
CA GLN A 81 5.24 10.79 -2.49
C GLN A 81 5.93 9.95 -1.43
N LYS A 82 5.43 9.98 -0.18
CA LYS A 82 5.94 9.13 0.90
C LYS A 82 5.75 7.64 0.57
N LEU A 83 4.56 7.26 0.09
CA LEU A 83 4.25 5.88 -0.28
C LEU A 83 5.03 5.43 -1.53
N LEU A 84 5.20 6.29 -2.54
CA LEU A 84 6.05 6.00 -3.70
C LEU A 84 7.51 5.80 -3.30
N SER A 85 8.04 6.65 -2.42
CA SER A 85 9.41 6.49 -1.88
C SER A 85 9.57 5.16 -1.15
N GLN A 86 8.55 4.74 -0.39
CA GLN A 86 8.55 3.44 0.27
C GLN A 86 8.56 2.29 -0.75
N ALA A 87 7.74 2.37 -1.80
CA ALA A 87 7.70 1.35 -2.85
C ALA A 87 9.03 1.23 -3.60
N GLU A 88 9.66 2.37 -3.93
CA GLU A 88 10.98 2.40 -4.55
C GLU A 88 12.08 1.87 -3.63
N TYR A 89 12.00 2.14 -2.33
CA TYR A 89 12.89 1.54 -1.35
C TYR A 89 12.74 0.01 -1.33
N VAL A 90 11.51 -0.50 -1.24
CA VAL A 90 11.25 -1.95 -1.23
C VAL A 90 11.74 -2.61 -2.51
N ARG A 91 11.50 -1.98 -3.67
CA ARG A 91 12.00 -2.43 -4.97
C ARG A 91 13.54 -2.50 -4.97
N SER A 92 14.20 -1.42 -4.58
CA SER A 92 15.66 -1.30 -4.58
C SER A 92 16.30 -2.28 -3.61
N ASP A 93 15.75 -2.40 -2.41
CA ASP A 93 16.18 -3.35 -1.38
C ASP A 93 16.05 -4.78 -1.88
N MET A 94 14.88 -5.17 -2.43
CA MET A 94 14.64 -6.50 -2.98
C MET A 94 15.62 -6.87 -4.10
N ILE A 95 15.95 -5.93 -5.00
CA ILE A 95 16.93 -6.14 -6.07
C ILE A 95 18.34 -6.25 -5.49
N LYS A 96 18.70 -5.40 -4.53
CA LYS A 96 20.04 -5.35 -3.94
C LYS A 96 20.35 -6.57 -3.08
N THR A 97 19.41 -6.98 -2.22
CA THR A 97 19.58 -8.14 -1.32
C THR A 97 19.29 -9.46 -2.01
N ASN A 98 18.66 -9.41 -3.20
CA ASN A 98 18.14 -10.59 -3.89
C ASN A 98 17.14 -11.38 -3.01
N GLU A 99 16.35 -10.68 -2.20
CA GLU A 99 15.43 -11.28 -1.23
C GLU A 99 14.12 -10.50 -1.14
N LEU A 100 13.00 -11.22 -1.10
CA LEU A 100 11.68 -10.66 -0.78
C LEU A 100 11.44 -10.75 0.74
N LYS A 101 11.78 -9.71 1.50
CA LYS A 101 11.66 -9.70 2.97
C LYS A 101 10.23 -9.95 3.47
N ASN A 102 9.23 -9.36 2.80
CA ASN A 102 7.83 -9.42 3.23
C ASN A 102 7.01 -10.44 2.44
N ARG A 103 7.47 -11.71 2.38
CA ARG A 103 6.81 -12.79 1.61
C ARG A 103 5.32 -12.93 1.91
N VAL A 104 4.93 -12.90 3.19
CA VAL A 104 3.53 -13.07 3.62
C VAL A 104 2.63 -11.97 3.05
N ILE A 105 3.10 -10.72 3.07
CA ILE A 105 2.35 -9.58 2.53
C ILE A 105 2.21 -9.72 1.02
N PHE A 106 3.30 -10.06 0.34
CA PHE A 106 3.31 -10.28 -1.10
C PHE A 106 2.31 -11.37 -1.53
N ILE A 107 2.38 -12.55 -0.90
CA ILE A 107 1.47 -13.68 -1.17
C ILE A 107 0.02 -13.24 -0.98
N ARG A 108 -0.29 -12.62 0.15
CA ARG A 108 -1.65 -12.16 0.45
C ARG A 108 -2.17 -11.15 -0.57
N ASN A 109 -1.33 -10.21 -0.99
CA ASN A 109 -1.70 -9.23 -2.01
C ASN A 109 -1.94 -9.90 -3.37
N MET A 110 -1.05 -10.79 -3.81
CA MET A 110 -1.20 -11.51 -5.08
C MET A 110 -2.50 -12.33 -5.09
N GLN A 111 -2.77 -13.09 -4.02
CA GLN A 111 -4.05 -13.79 -3.87
C GLN A 111 -5.24 -12.83 -3.91
N LEU A 112 -5.17 -11.69 -3.21
CA LEU A 112 -6.26 -10.72 -3.18
C LEU A 112 -6.52 -10.06 -4.56
N PHE A 113 -5.47 -9.77 -5.33
CA PHE A 113 -5.63 -9.13 -6.64
C PHE A 113 -6.36 -10.02 -7.64
N PHE A 114 -6.02 -11.32 -7.65
CA PHE A 114 -6.51 -12.29 -8.62
C PHE A 114 -7.65 -13.18 -8.08
N ASN A 115 -7.98 -13.06 -6.80
CA ASN A 115 -9.16 -13.66 -6.19
C ASN A 115 -9.81 -12.66 -5.19
N PRO A 116 -10.36 -11.54 -5.69
CA PRO A 116 -10.99 -10.53 -4.84
C PRO A 116 -12.28 -11.06 -4.20
N PRO A 117 -12.67 -10.55 -3.01
CA PRO A 117 -13.85 -11.04 -2.31
C PRO A 117 -15.14 -10.81 -3.11
N GLU A 118 -15.97 -11.84 -3.17
CA GLU A 118 -17.31 -11.75 -3.74
C GLU A 118 -18.33 -11.16 -2.75
N GLU A 119 -19.27 -10.39 -3.28
CA GLU A 119 -20.41 -9.90 -2.51
C GLU A 119 -21.35 -11.05 -2.18
N SER A 120 -21.71 -11.18 -0.92
CA SER A 120 -22.74 -12.11 -0.46
C SER A 120 -24.01 -11.35 -0.15
N LYS A 121 -25.16 -11.97 -0.47
CA LYS A 121 -26.47 -11.45 -0.03
C LYS A 121 -26.61 -11.41 1.50
N LEU A 122 -25.74 -12.15 2.22
CA LEU A 122 -25.68 -12.16 3.68
C LEU A 122 -24.81 -11.03 4.24
N ASP A 123 -24.00 -10.36 3.41
CA ASP A 123 -23.20 -9.22 3.84
C ASP A 123 -24.10 -8.02 4.15
N SER A 124 -23.75 -7.25 5.17
CA SER A 124 -24.40 -5.96 5.42
C SER A 124 -24.07 -4.96 4.30
N PRO A 125 -24.92 -3.94 4.05
CA PRO A 125 -24.67 -2.95 3.00
C PRO A 125 -23.28 -2.28 3.07
N PRO A 126 -22.74 -1.93 4.26
CA PRO A 126 -21.37 -1.41 4.37
C PRO A 126 -20.30 -2.43 3.94
N VAL A 127 -20.48 -3.71 4.25
CA VAL A 127 -19.55 -4.78 3.87
C VAL A 127 -19.58 -5.02 2.37
N GLN A 128 -20.77 -5.05 1.76
CA GLN A 128 -20.92 -5.16 0.29
C GLN A 128 -20.21 -4.00 -0.41
N LYS A 129 -20.41 -2.77 0.06
CA LYS A 129 -19.75 -1.58 -0.48
C LYS A 129 -18.22 -1.65 -0.40
N ARG A 130 -17.68 -2.12 0.72
CA ARG A 130 -16.23 -2.34 0.87
C ARG A 130 -15.73 -3.39 -0.12
N LYS A 131 -16.36 -4.56 -0.17
CA LYS A 131 -15.96 -5.65 -1.08
C LYS A 131 -15.98 -5.20 -2.54
N LYS A 132 -17.02 -4.47 -2.94
CA LYS A 132 -17.12 -3.85 -4.27
C LYS A 132 -15.93 -2.93 -4.56
N LEU A 133 -15.63 -1.99 -3.65
CA LEU A 133 -14.51 -1.07 -3.84
C LEU A 133 -13.15 -1.78 -3.85
N THR A 134 -12.95 -2.79 -2.98
CA THR A 134 -11.74 -3.61 -3.00
C THR A 134 -11.59 -4.34 -4.34
N ARG A 135 -12.67 -4.88 -4.90
CA ARG A 135 -12.67 -5.52 -6.23
C ARG A 135 -12.30 -4.54 -7.32
N GLU A 136 -12.92 -3.36 -7.35
CA GLU A 136 -12.59 -2.29 -8.30
C GLU A 136 -11.10 -1.90 -8.24
N ARG A 137 -10.53 -1.79 -7.03
CA ARG A 137 -9.10 -1.54 -6.84
C ARG A 137 -8.23 -2.67 -7.36
N CYS A 138 -8.59 -3.92 -7.06
CA CYS A 138 -7.86 -5.10 -7.54
C CYS A 138 -7.85 -5.16 -9.07
N GLU A 139 -8.99 -4.88 -9.72
CA GLU A 139 -9.09 -4.79 -11.18
C GLU A 139 -8.14 -3.73 -11.75
N ILE A 140 -8.04 -2.56 -11.12
CA ILE A 140 -7.11 -1.50 -11.55
C ILE A 140 -5.66 -1.96 -11.37
N ILE A 141 -5.31 -2.56 -10.22
CA ILE A 141 -3.95 -3.05 -9.96
C ILE A 141 -3.54 -4.16 -10.94
N ARG A 142 -4.45 -5.06 -11.33
CA ARG A 142 -4.18 -6.13 -12.31
C ARG A 142 -3.91 -5.62 -13.73
N ARG A 143 -4.37 -4.40 -14.03
CA ARG A 143 -4.12 -3.73 -15.32
C ARG A 143 -2.78 -3.00 -15.37
N LEU A 144 -2.09 -2.85 -14.23
CA LEU A 144 -0.74 -2.31 -14.21
C LEU A 144 0.23 -3.24 -14.95
N PRO A 145 1.40 -2.72 -15.38
CA PRO A 145 2.49 -3.56 -15.83
C PRO A 145 2.94 -4.53 -14.72
N PRO A 146 3.44 -5.74 -15.06
CA PRO A 146 3.76 -6.74 -14.05
C PRO A 146 4.76 -6.27 -12.99
N SER A 147 5.74 -5.45 -13.39
CA SER A 147 6.72 -4.87 -12.48
C SER A 147 6.06 -3.99 -11.41
N ALA A 148 5.12 -3.14 -11.80
CA ALA A 148 4.37 -2.26 -10.90
C ALA A 148 3.43 -3.06 -9.99
N THR A 149 2.76 -4.11 -10.51
CA THR A 149 1.95 -5.02 -9.68
C THR A 149 2.80 -5.73 -8.62
N ILE A 150 3.97 -6.22 -8.99
CA ILE A 150 4.92 -6.87 -8.07
C ILE A 150 5.37 -5.90 -6.97
N ILE A 151 5.72 -4.67 -7.34
CA ILE A 151 6.14 -3.64 -6.39
C ILE A 151 4.99 -3.28 -5.46
N TRP A 152 3.77 -3.11 -5.98
CA TRP A 152 2.58 -2.88 -5.15
C TRP A 152 2.40 -4.01 -4.14
N ALA A 153 2.44 -5.26 -4.61
CA ALA A 153 2.26 -6.44 -3.77
C ALA A 153 3.31 -6.53 -2.65
N ALA A 154 4.56 -6.14 -2.92
CA ALA A 154 5.64 -6.19 -1.96
C ALA A 154 5.61 -5.00 -0.97
N ALA A 155 5.18 -3.82 -1.43
CA ALA A 155 5.30 -2.58 -0.67
C ALA A 155 4.10 -2.27 0.24
N PHE A 156 2.88 -2.61 -0.20
CA PHE A 156 1.66 -2.11 0.43
C PHE A 156 0.79 -3.25 0.96
N PRO A 157 0.70 -3.49 2.28
CA PRO A 157 -0.19 -4.50 2.81
C PRO A 157 -1.66 -4.16 2.51
N PRO A 158 -2.57 -5.16 2.40
CA PRO A 158 -4.00 -4.90 2.13
C PRO A 158 -4.63 -3.88 3.09
N SER A 159 -4.21 -3.89 4.36
CA SER A 159 -4.67 -2.93 5.36
C SER A 159 -4.27 -1.49 5.06
N ALA A 160 -3.20 -1.23 4.30
CA ALA A 160 -2.79 0.13 3.95
C ALA A 160 -3.64 0.74 2.83
N TRP A 161 -4.21 -0.10 1.95
CA TRP A 161 -4.98 0.34 0.79
C TRP A 161 -6.41 -0.17 0.75
N ASP A 162 -6.93 -0.69 1.87
CA ASP A 162 -8.35 -1.07 2.01
C ASP A 162 -9.28 0.15 1.80
N SER A 163 -10.54 -0.11 1.48
CA SER A 163 -11.55 0.88 1.08
C SER A 163 -11.75 2.01 2.09
N ASN A 164 -11.47 1.75 3.37
CA ASN A 164 -11.73 2.68 4.47
C ASN A 164 -10.51 3.52 4.85
N ILE A 165 -9.32 3.15 4.38
CA ILE A 165 -8.05 3.74 4.84
C ILE A 165 -7.48 4.65 3.75
N MET A 166 -7.23 4.09 2.58
CA MET A 166 -6.72 4.88 1.47
C MET A 166 -7.88 5.58 0.75
N SER A 167 -7.79 6.90 0.60
CA SER A 167 -8.78 7.64 -0.19
C SER A 167 -8.68 7.29 -1.68
N LYS A 168 -9.77 7.48 -2.44
CA LYS A 168 -9.75 7.25 -3.90
C LYS A 168 -8.66 8.10 -4.59
N SER A 169 -8.55 9.38 -4.22
CA SER A 169 -7.57 10.27 -4.83
C SER A 169 -6.12 9.85 -4.56
N LEU A 170 -5.83 9.34 -3.36
CA LEU A 170 -4.50 8.81 -3.03
C LEU A 170 -4.22 7.52 -3.79
N PHE A 171 -5.19 6.60 -3.87
CA PHE A 171 -5.07 5.39 -4.67
C PHE A 171 -4.80 5.70 -6.14
N ASP A 172 -5.60 6.58 -6.75
CA ASP A 172 -5.43 7.01 -8.15
C ASP A 172 -4.04 7.64 -8.38
N TYR A 173 -3.55 8.42 -7.40
CA TYR A 173 -2.20 9.02 -7.46
C TYR A 173 -1.12 7.93 -7.50
N LEU A 174 -1.21 6.90 -6.65
CA LEU A 174 -0.22 5.80 -6.68
C LEU A 174 -0.29 5.02 -8.00
N ILE A 175 -1.48 4.73 -8.51
CA ILE A 175 -1.65 4.04 -9.81
C ILE A 175 -0.98 4.81 -10.94
N GLU A 176 -1.08 6.14 -10.94
CA GLU A 176 -0.46 7.00 -11.96
C GLU A 176 1.07 6.96 -11.91
N PHE A 177 1.66 6.94 -10.71
CA PHE A 177 3.10 7.17 -10.53
C PHE A 177 3.92 5.94 -10.12
N LEU A 178 3.29 4.81 -9.80
CA LEU A 178 4.01 3.56 -9.48
C LEU A 178 4.55 2.86 -10.75
N THR A 179 4.14 3.30 -11.94
CA THR A 179 4.61 2.70 -13.19
C THR A 179 6.02 3.20 -13.52
N PRO A 180 7.05 2.34 -13.55
CA PRO A 180 8.40 2.77 -13.88
C PRO A 180 8.47 3.21 -15.35
N GLU A 181 8.88 4.46 -15.60
CA GLU A 181 8.79 5.05 -16.95
C GLU A 181 9.71 4.39 -17.99
N ASN A 182 10.81 3.70 -17.62
CA ASN A 182 11.84 3.39 -18.64
C ASN A 182 12.60 2.04 -18.58
N ASP A 183 12.50 1.19 -17.54
CA ASP A 183 13.46 0.06 -17.40
C ASP A 183 12.85 -1.31 -17.06
N GLU A 184 11.68 -1.66 -17.61
CA GLU A 184 11.11 -3.01 -17.40
C GLU A 184 12.01 -4.13 -17.95
N LYS A 185 12.81 -3.85 -18.98
CA LYS A 185 13.64 -4.87 -19.66
C LYS A 185 14.92 -5.26 -18.91
N GLN A 186 15.30 -4.54 -17.86
CA GLN A 186 16.55 -4.80 -17.11
C GLN A 186 16.34 -5.20 -15.65
N LEU A 187 15.09 -5.18 -15.17
CA LEU A 187 14.80 -5.60 -13.80
C LEU A 187 14.97 -7.11 -13.67
N ARG A 188 15.87 -7.53 -12.80
CA ARG A 188 15.98 -8.92 -12.37
C ARG A 188 15.47 -9.03 -10.94
N TYR A 189 14.26 -9.57 -10.78
CA TYR A 189 13.73 -9.90 -9.48
C TYR A 189 14.39 -11.17 -8.90
N PRO A 190 14.35 -11.36 -7.57
CA PRO A 190 14.87 -12.55 -6.92
C PRO A 190 14.24 -13.85 -7.43
N ALA A 191 15.02 -14.94 -7.48
CA ALA A 191 14.51 -16.27 -7.85
C ALA A 191 13.34 -16.71 -6.96
N SER A 192 13.42 -16.43 -5.66
CA SER A 192 12.36 -16.70 -4.69
C SER A 192 11.01 -16.06 -5.03
N LEU A 193 10.99 -14.96 -5.77
CA LEU A 193 9.75 -14.34 -6.23
C LEU A 193 9.05 -15.23 -7.27
N TYR A 194 9.80 -15.79 -8.22
CA TYR A 194 9.26 -16.71 -9.23
C TYR A 194 8.82 -18.02 -8.63
N GLU A 195 9.56 -18.55 -7.65
CA GLU A 195 9.13 -19.71 -6.87
C GLU A 195 7.76 -19.47 -6.27
N ILE A 196 7.58 -18.35 -5.54
CA ILE A 196 6.29 -17.99 -4.95
C ILE A 196 5.18 -17.87 -6.01
N LEU A 197 5.45 -17.18 -7.12
CA LEU A 197 4.46 -17.01 -8.18
C LEU A 197 4.07 -18.35 -8.84
N THR A 198 5.03 -19.24 -9.04
CA THR A 198 4.81 -20.56 -9.61
C THR A 198 4.02 -21.44 -8.64
N THR A 199 4.37 -21.42 -7.35
CA THR A 199 3.61 -22.11 -6.29
C THR A 199 2.18 -21.60 -6.23
N LEU A 200 1.97 -20.28 -6.28
CA LEU A 200 0.63 -19.69 -6.31
C LEU A 200 -0.18 -20.14 -7.53
N ALA A 201 0.44 -20.35 -8.69
CA ALA A 201 -0.26 -20.85 -9.87
C ALA A 201 -0.69 -22.31 -9.72
N ALA A 202 0.04 -23.10 -8.93
CA ALA A 202 -0.26 -24.50 -8.68
C ALA A 202 -1.28 -24.70 -7.55
N GLU A 203 -1.41 -23.74 -6.63
CA GLU A 203 -2.21 -23.86 -5.40
C GLU A 203 -3.46 -22.97 -5.37
N GLN A 204 -4.47 -23.39 -4.61
CA GLN A 204 -5.64 -22.56 -4.33
C GLN A 204 -5.23 -21.29 -3.54
N PRO A 205 -5.86 -20.13 -3.79
CA PRO A 205 -7.04 -19.94 -4.63
C PRO A 205 -6.74 -19.56 -6.09
N LEU A 206 -5.47 -19.49 -6.49
CA LEU A 206 -5.09 -18.99 -7.82
C LEU A 206 -4.91 -20.08 -8.87
N GLN A 207 -4.93 -21.34 -8.45
CA GLN A 207 -4.97 -22.50 -9.33
C GLN A 207 -6.13 -22.38 -10.33
N ASN A 208 -5.80 -22.44 -11.63
CA ASN A 208 -6.71 -22.24 -12.77
C ASN A 208 -7.23 -20.80 -12.97
N SER A 209 -6.64 -19.79 -12.32
CA SER A 209 -6.97 -18.39 -12.59
C SER A 209 -6.37 -17.93 -13.92
N ILE A 210 -7.21 -17.82 -14.95
CA ILE A 210 -6.82 -17.36 -16.30
C ILE A 210 -6.14 -15.98 -16.23
N GLU A 211 -6.63 -15.11 -15.36
CA GLU A 211 -6.07 -13.76 -15.19
C GLU A 211 -4.67 -13.79 -14.57
N PHE A 212 -4.43 -14.73 -13.65
CA PHE A 212 -3.13 -14.94 -13.03
C PHE A 212 -2.14 -15.57 -14.02
N GLU A 213 -2.56 -16.57 -14.78
CA GLU A 213 -1.75 -17.16 -15.86
C GLU A 213 -1.35 -16.11 -16.90
N ALA A 214 -2.29 -15.26 -17.33
CA ALA A 214 -2.01 -14.15 -18.25
C ALA A 214 -1.08 -13.09 -17.63
N PHE A 215 -1.10 -12.94 -16.32
CA PHE A 215 -0.13 -12.10 -15.61
C PHE A 215 1.28 -12.72 -15.63
N LEU A 216 1.41 -14.03 -15.38
CA LEU A 216 2.70 -14.73 -15.42
C LEU A 216 3.32 -14.70 -16.82
N ALA A 217 2.53 -14.97 -17.87
CA ALA A 217 3.01 -14.92 -19.25
C ALA A 217 3.56 -13.54 -19.65
N ARG A 218 3.01 -12.45 -19.10
CA ARG A 218 3.53 -11.08 -19.28
C ARG A 218 4.77 -10.81 -18.43
N SER A 219 4.95 -11.55 -17.34
CA SER A 219 6.06 -11.46 -16.40
C SER A 219 7.29 -12.25 -16.86
N ASP A 220 7.15 -13.21 -17.78
CA ASP A 220 8.26 -14.04 -18.29
C ASP A 220 9.36 -13.25 -19.01
N HIS A 221 9.08 -12.00 -19.41
CA HIS A 221 10.10 -11.07 -19.91
C HIS A 221 11.04 -10.54 -18.81
N ILE A 222 10.69 -10.75 -17.55
CA ILE A 222 11.52 -10.46 -16.39
C ILE A 222 12.35 -11.72 -16.14
N THR A 223 13.59 -11.73 -16.60
CA THR A 223 14.46 -12.91 -16.47
C THR A 223 14.88 -13.16 -15.02
N PRO A 224 14.82 -14.41 -14.52
CA PRO A 224 15.46 -14.77 -13.27
C PRO A 224 16.97 -14.56 -13.37
N ARG A 225 17.59 -14.08 -12.29
CA ARG A 225 19.04 -13.98 -12.22
C ARG A 225 19.61 -15.40 -12.07
N ALA A 226 20.18 -15.94 -13.15
CA ALA A 226 20.94 -17.18 -13.09
C ALA A 226 22.01 -17.09 -11.99
N GLU A 227 22.04 -18.12 -11.15
CA GLU A 227 22.99 -18.27 -10.05
C GLU A 227 24.43 -18.17 -10.57
N GLN A 228 25.15 -17.12 -10.22
CA GLN A 228 26.60 -17.23 -10.12
C GLN A 228 26.85 -17.96 -8.81
N GLN A 229 26.93 -19.30 -8.89
CA GLN A 229 27.49 -20.15 -7.85
C GLN A 229 28.95 -19.73 -7.62
N SER A 230 29.17 -18.81 -6.69
CA SER A 230 30.46 -18.71 -6.01
C SER A 230 30.54 -19.89 -5.05
N HIS A 231 31.21 -20.95 -5.52
CA HIS A 231 31.57 -22.13 -4.77
C HIS A 231 32.35 -21.74 -3.49
N VAL A 232 31.65 -21.62 -2.37
CA VAL A 232 32.22 -21.77 -1.04
C VAL A 232 31.49 -22.94 -0.39
N THR A 233 32.11 -24.10 -0.50
CA THR A 233 31.75 -25.31 0.24
C THR A 233 31.88 -25.04 1.73
N GLY A 234 30.75 -24.90 2.40
CA GLY A 234 30.61 -24.95 3.84
C GLY A 234 29.27 -25.61 4.13
N VAL A 235 29.32 -26.90 4.43
CA VAL A 235 28.19 -27.74 4.81
C VAL A 235 27.38 -27.06 5.92
N ASN A 236 26.08 -26.88 5.69
CA ASN A 236 25.08 -27.08 6.73
C ASN A 236 23.71 -27.31 6.09
N GLU A 237 23.49 -28.60 5.84
CA GLU A 237 22.20 -29.23 5.73
C GLU A 237 21.48 -29.06 7.08
N ALA A 238 20.64 -28.04 7.18
CA ALA A 238 19.63 -27.94 8.22
C ALA A 238 18.31 -27.57 7.54
N ALA A 239 17.50 -28.59 7.33
CA ALA A 239 16.10 -28.45 6.97
C ALA A 239 15.45 -27.43 7.90
N GLN A 240 14.92 -26.34 7.33
CA GLN A 240 14.03 -25.44 8.06
C GLN A 240 12.65 -26.10 8.10
N GLU A 241 12.53 -27.14 8.93
CA GLU A 241 11.24 -27.59 9.43
C GLU A 241 10.61 -26.42 10.19
N VAL A 242 9.39 -26.06 9.80
CA VAL A 242 8.49 -25.30 10.65
C VAL A 242 8.19 -26.18 11.86
N ILE A 243 8.93 -25.98 12.95
CA ILE A 243 8.58 -26.59 14.23
C ILE A 243 7.46 -25.74 14.82
N GLU A 244 6.21 -26.14 14.58
CA GLU A 244 5.11 -25.82 15.49
C GLU A 244 5.42 -26.47 16.84
N MET A 245 6.18 -25.78 17.67
CA MET A 245 6.54 -26.28 18.99
C MET A 245 5.44 -25.91 19.98
N ALA A 246 4.43 -26.78 20.09
CA ALA A 246 3.50 -26.74 21.21
C ALA A 246 4.24 -27.22 22.47
N PHE A 247 4.60 -26.31 23.37
CA PHE A 247 5.09 -26.68 24.68
C PHE A 247 3.93 -26.76 25.67
N LEU A 248 3.89 -27.85 26.44
CA LEU A 248 2.97 -27.99 27.56
C LEU A 248 3.33 -26.95 28.62
N VAL A 249 2.50 -25.92 28.75
CA VAL A 249 2.57 -25.02 29.90
C VAL A 249 2.15 -25.84 31.13
N PRO A 250 2.99 -25.99 32.17
CA PRO A 250 2.60 -26.69 33.39
C PRO A 250 1.32 -26.07 33.94
N GLY A 251 0.33 -26.89 34.29
CA GLY A 251 -0.98 -26.41 34.77
C GLY A 251 -0.86 -25.32 35.83
N SER A 252 0.04 -25.49 36.80
CA SER A 252 0.30 -24.52 37.87
C SER A 252 0.80 -23.13 37.42
N LYS A 253 1.38 -22.99 36.22
CA LYS A 253 1.81 -21.70 35.66
C LYS A 253 0.72 -21.08 34.77
N LEU A 254 -0.05 -21.90 34.07
CA LEU A 254 -1.23 -21.43 33.34
C LEU A 254 -2.30 -20.96 34.32
N ASP A 255 -2.49 -21.69 35.43
CA ASP A 255 -3.41 -21.35 36.51
C ASP A 255 -3.04 -20.00 37.15
N ARG A 256 -1.76 -19.69 37.39
CA ARG A 256 -1.36 -18.35 37.86
C ARG A 256 -1.66 -17.21 36.87
N LEU A 257 -1.59 -17.50 35.57
CA LEU A 257 -1.88 -16.53 34.51
C LEU A 257 -3.39 -16.36 34.31
N LEU A 258 -4.17 -17.42 34.56
CA LEU A 258 -5.63 -17.43 34.54
C LEU A 258 -6.25 -16.93 35.86
N ASP A 259 -5.57 -17.10 36.99
CA ASP A 259 -5.97 -16.61 38.33
C ASP A 259 -5.98 -15.07 38.36
N LEU A 260 -5.10 -14.43 37.60
CA LEU A 260 -5.12 -12.97 37.35
C LEU A 260 -6.38 -12.51 36.59
N HIS A 261 -7.14 -13.43 35.98
CA HIS A 261 -8.23 -13.14 35.07
C HIS A 261 -9.54 -13.91 35.39
N SER A 262 -9.65 -14.51 36.57
CA SER A 262 -10.78 -15.36 36.99
C SER A 262 -12.11 -14.63 37.27
N LEU A 263 -12.21 -13.32 37.00
CA LEU A 263 -13.36 -12.50 37.39
C LEU A 263 -14.38 -12.20 36.27
N SER A 264 -14.19 -12.70 35.06
CA SER A 264 -15.11 -12.41 33.94
C SER A 264 -15.62 -13.66 33.23
N ALA A 265 -16.95 -13.69 33.04
CA ALA A 265 -17.65 -14.73 32.28
C ALA A 265 -17.47 -14.61 30.75
N ASN A 266 -16.75 -13.59 30.28
CA ASN A 266 -16.53 -13.34 28.85
C ASN A 266 -15.16 -13.86 28.39
N ARG A 267 -15.12 -14.44 27.19
CA ARG A 267 -13.90 -15.00 26.59
C ARG A 267 -12.89 -13.89 26.30
N HIS A 268 -11.75 -13.93 26.97
CA HIS A 268 -10.59 -13.09 26.66
C HIS A 268 -9.78 -13.76 25.54
N SER A 269 -9.19 -12.97 24.64
CA SER A 269 -8.22 -13.48 23.67
C SER A 269 -6.81 -13.07 24.09
N ILE A 270 -5.92 -14.06 24.17
CA ILE A 270 -4.49 -13.87 24.48
C ILE A 270 -3.70 -14.21 23.22
N ILE A 271 -2.83 -13.31 22.80
CA ILE A 271 -1.89 -13.51 21.69
C ILE A 271 -0.49 -13.49 22.28
N LEU A 272 0.23 -14.61 22.15
CA LEU A 272 1.65 -14.73 22.50
C LEU A 272 2.47 -14.69 21.21
N THR A 273 3.40 -13.75 21.12
CA THR A 273 4.36 -13.66 20.02
C THR A 273 5.75 -13.99 20.54
N ILE A 274 6.34 -15.07 20.03
CA ILE A 274 7.71 -15.48 20.36
C ILE A 274 8.59 -15.19 19.15
N PRO A 275 9.55 -14.25 19.26
CA PRO A 275 10.47 -13.96 18.16
C PRO A 275 11.49 -15.08 17.99
N ILE A 276 11.96 -15.26 16.75
CA ILE A 276 12.90 -16.31 16.34
C ILE A 276 14.36 -15.92 16.66
N GLU A 277 14.62 -14.65 16.96
CA GLU A 277 15.90 -14.11 17.44
C GLU A 277 15.76 -13.57 18.85
N ASP A 278 16.89 -13.33 19.52
CA ASP A 278 17.08 -12.92 20.93
C ASP A 278 16.41 -11.57 21.27
N ARG A 279 15.07 -11.57 21.21
CA ARG A 279 14.18 -10.44 21.42
C ARG A 279 13.12 -10.82 22.46
N VAL A 280 12.57 -9.79 23.09
CA VAL A 280 11.56 -9.97 24.14
C VAL A 280 10.26 -10.52 23.53
N ALA A 281 9.80 -11.67 24.03
CA ALA A 281 8.48 -12.21 23.69
C ALA A 281 7.38 -11.26 24.19
N THR A 282 6.33 -11.07 23.40
CA THR A 282 5.21 -10.19 23.76
C THR A 282 3.92 -10.96 23.99
N VAL A 283 3.20 -10.61 25.05
CA VAL A 283 1.87 -11.13 25.35
C VAL A 283 0.87 -9.98 25.25
N VAL A 284 -0.12 -10.13 24.39
CA VAL A 284 -1.23 -9.19 24.24
C VAL A 284 -2.49 -9.85 24.78
N ILE A 285 -3.09 -9.26 25.81
CA ILE A 285 -4.34 -9.72 26.41
C ILE A 285 -5.44 -8.73 26.03
N SER A 286 -6.45 -9.19 25.30
CA SER A 286 -7.63 -8.38 24.97
C SER A 286 -8.69 -8.56 26.05
N ILE A 287 -9.02 -7.49 26.75
CA ILE A 287 -10.03 -7.45 27.81
C ILE A 287 -11.32 -6.85 27.22
N PRO A 288 -12.49 -7.48 27.39
CA PRO A 288 -13.77 -6.91 26.99
C PRO A 288 -13.96 -5.51 27.57
N ARG A 289 -14.55 -4.60 26.79
CA ARG A 289 -14.70 -3.19 27.15
C ARG A 289 -15.39 -3.00 28.51
N ASP A 290 -16.43 -3.77 28.77
CA ASP A 290 -17.22 -3.66 30.00
C ASP A 290 -16.38 -4.04 31.25
N ASP A 291 -15.49 -5.03 31.11
CA ASP A 291 -14.57 -5.45 32.16
C ASP A 291 -13.43 -4.45 32.35
N ALA A 292 -12.92 -3.88 31.25
CA ALA A 292 -11.92 -2.82 31.31
C ALA A 292 -12.45 -1.57 32.03
N ILE A 293 -13.72 -1.21 31.82
CA ILE A 293 -14.39 -0.12 32.55
C ILE A 293 -14.62 -0.49 34.02
N ARG A 294 -15.09 -1.71 34.29
CA ARG A 294 -15.45 -2.16 35.64
C ARG A 294 -14.24 -2.35 36.55
N PHE A 295 -13.12 -2.84 36.02
CA PHE A 295 -11.95 -3.21 36.81
C PHE A 295 -10.70 -2.38 36.51
N GLY A 296 -10.69 -1.52 35.49
CA GLY A 296 -9.47 -0.80 35.08
C GLY A 296 -8.90 0.14 36.14
N HIS A 297 -9.72 0.64 37.07
CA HIS A 297 -9.24 1.40 38.23
C HIS A 297 -8.37 0.56 39.20
N GLN A 298 -8.58 -0.76 39.28
CA GLN A 298 -7.78 -1.66 40.14
C GLN A 298 -6.38 -1.94 39.57
N PHE A 299 -6.21 -1.79 38.26
CA PHE A 299 -4.96 -2.07 37.54
C PHE A 299 -4.25 -0.80 37.06
N SER A 300 -4.63 0.36 37.60
CA SER A 300 -4.08 1.67 37.22
C SER A 300 -4.13 1.94 35.71
N LEU A 301 -5.13 1.39 35.02
CA LEU A 301 -5.35 1.67 33.61
C LEU A 301 -5.85 3.11 33.48
N PRO A 302 -5.34 3.90 32.52
CA PRO A 302 -5.78 5.28 32.32
C PRO A 302 -7.21 5.30 31.74
N LEU A 303 -8.21 5.22 32.62
CA LEU A 303 -9.61 5.41 32.30
C LEU A 303 -9.94 6.89 32.49
N LYS A 304 -10.03 7.66 31.39
CA LYS A 304 -10.68 8.98 31.46
C LYS A 304 -12.20 8.78 31.39
N ASN A 305 -12.92 9.39 32.33
CA ASN A 305 -14.37 9.42 32.40
C ASN A 305 -14.98 9.70 31.01
N LEU A 306 -15.82 8.78 30.55
CA LEU A 306 -16.41 8.76 29.21
C LEU A 306 -17.76 9.48 29.13
N ASP A 307 -18.10 10.31 30.11
CA ASP A 307 -19.43 10.92 30.22
C ASP A 307 -19.54 12.34 29.63
N ASP A 308 -18.49 12.89 29.03
CA ASP A 308 -18.58 14.17 28.30
C ASP A 308 -18.80 13.93 26.80
N GLU A 309 -19.89 14.51 26.28
CA GLU A 309 -20.37 14.55 24.88
C GLU A 309 -19.40 15.23 23.86
N GLY A 310 -18.09 15.07 24.02
CA GLY A 310 -17.04 15.58 23.13
C GLY A 310 -16.15 14.51 22.48
N GLY A 311 -16.57 13.24 22.50
CA GLY A 311 -15.75 12.06 22.20
C GLY A 311 -15.45 11.76 20.72
N ARG A 312 -14.87 12.71 19.96
CA ARG A 312 -14.27 12.39 18.64
C ARG A 312 -12.85 12.90 18.38
N ASN A 313 -12.31 13.79 19.21
CA ASN A 313 -10.97 14.38 18.96
C ASN A 313 -9.89 14.04 20.01
N THR A 314 -10.13 13.08 20.92
CA THR A 314 -9.23 12.85 22.07
C THR A 314 -8.49 11.51 22.04
N ILE A 315 -8.71 10.66 21.03
CA ILE A 315 -7.97 9.38 20.88
C ILE A 315 -6.54 9.63 20.35
N ASN A 316 -6.37 10.57 19.43
CA ASN A 316 -5.04 10.89 18.90
C ASN A 316 -4.12 11.56 19.94
N ARG A 317 -4.68 12.22 20.96
CA ARG A 317 -3.89 12.90 21.99
C ARG A 317 -3.38 11.94 23.08
N CYS A 318 -4.11 10.86 23.38
CA CYS A 318 -3.65 9.84 24.33
C CYS A 318 -2.52 8.96 23.75
N MET A 319 -2.50 8.71 22.44
CA MET A 319 -1.37 8.02 21.79
C MET A 319 -0.10 8.89 21.79
N ASP A 320 -0.23 10.21 21.62
CA ASP A 320 0.91 11.15 21.68
C ASP A 320 1.49 11.31 23.10
N GLU A 321 0.69 11.20 24.17
CA GLU A 321 1.20 11.22 25.55
C GLU A 321 1.80 9.87 25.99
N LEU A 322 1.28 8.73 25.50
CA LEU A 322 1.90 7.42 25.71
C LEU A 322 3.23 7.27 24.96
N SER A 323 3.44 7.98 23.85
CA SER A 323 4.74 8.06 23.17
C SER A 323 5.75 8.99 23.89
N LYS A 324 5.28 9.89 24.76
CA LYS A 324 6.13 10.89 25.44
C LYS A 324 6.42 10.55 26.90
N THR A 325 5.65 9.65 27.51
CA THR A 325 5.83 9.25 28.90
C THR A 325 6.39 7.84 28.93
N SER A 326 7.69 7.75 29.22
CA SER A 326 8.51 6.56 29.44
C SER A 326 7.75 5.27 29.76
N ALA A 327 8.04 4.23 28.97
CA ALA A 327 8.14 2.83 29.35
C ALA A 327 7.56 2.47 30.73
N ILE A 328 6.29 2.06 30.78
CA ILE A 328 5.83 1.20 31.88
C ILE A 328 6.32 -0.21 31.55
N ASN A 329 7.56 -0.46 31.96
CA ASN A 329 8.16 -1.76 32.08
C ASN A 329 7.44 -2.53 33.19
N LEU A 330 6.59 -3.50 32.85
CA LEU A 330 6.41 -4.66 33.72
C LEU A 330 7.49 -5.69 33.37
N VAL A 331 8.71 -5.39 33.84
CA VAL A 331 9.81 -6.36 33.85
C VAL A 331 9.61 -7.24 35.06
N SER A 332 9.12 -8.48 34.87
CA SER A 332 9.47 -9.54 35.80
C SER A 332 10.83 -10.08 35.38
N SER A 333 11.88 -9.65 36.08
CA SER A 333 13.21 -10.23 35.95
C SER A 333 13.14 -11.72 36.34
N PHE A 334 13.40 -12.61 35.39
CA PHE A 334 13.79 -13.99 35.66
C PHE A 334 15.26 -14.14 35.27
N ALA A 335 16.15 -13.91 36.24
CA ALA A 335 17.51 -14.41 36.15
C ALA A 335 17.51 -15.86 36.64
N THR A 336 17.93 -16.81 35.81
CA THR A 336 18.53 -18.05 36.31
C THR A 336 19.50 -18.60 35.27
N SER A 337 20.76 -18.66 35.69
CA SER A 337 21.89 -19.32 35.05
C SER A 337 21.53 -20.72 34.58
N CYS A 338 21.90 -21.08 33.35
CA CYS A 338 22.06 -22.48 32.97
C CYS A 338 23.55 -22.74 32.80
N ASP A 339 24.14 -23.31 33.86
CA ASP A 339 25.39 -24.06 33.77
C ASP A 339 25.16 -25.24 32.83
N ILE A 340 25.94 -25.29 31.75
CA ILE A 340 26.08 -26.48 30.93
C ILE A 340 27.17 -27.33 31.57
N GLY A 341 26.78 -28.46 32.15
CA GLY A 341 27.71 -29.44 32.71
C GLY A 341 27.03 -30.78 32.93
N THR A 342 26.95 -31.61 31.89
CA THR A 342 27.80 -32.80 31.67
C THR A 342 27.45 -33.49 30.36
#